data_AF-R9T8R9-F1
#
_entry.id   AF-R9T8R9-F1
#
_cell.length_a   1.000
_cell.length_b   1.000
_cell.length_c   1.000
_cell.angle_alpha   90.00
_cell.angle_beta   90.00
_cell.angle_gamma   90.00
#
_symmetry.space_group_name_H-M   'P 1'
#
loop_
_entity.id
_entity.type
_entity.pdbx_description
1 polymer ?
#
loop_
_entity_poly.entity_id
_entity_poly.type
_entity_poly.pdbx_seq_one_letter_code
_entity_poly.pdbx_strand_id
1 'polypeptide(L)'
;MKKIGWFTTARGPGSLNLYNTMIERMDSGDINAELAFVFINRDIKDNVYRAEIVNSAEKRGIPVIILPSDNFEPALKKSNLSEWRNKYGEKLREKIDCYHMDFGVLAGYMLIFDDATCIKYPLINLHPALPDTYKGTWMEIVGQVIDNSDESYGSMVHICSPELDRGDTIAYDSFPVAPVAGDGSRDEKIQNVRAEESRREAPLLMETIKMLVNGEISLKDGHLYDPEGRRMETYPCLADRINSKIN
;
A
#
# COMPACT_ATOMS: atom_id res chain seq x y z
N MET A 1 -11.62 15.93 -9.94
CA MET A 1 -10.49 14.97 -9.92
C MET A 1 -10.46 14.33 -8.53
N LYS A 2 -10.19 13.03 -8.42
CA LYS A 2 -10.09 12.36 -7.11
C LYS A 2 -8.82 12.82 -6.39
N LYS A 3 -8.91 13.06 -5.08
CA LYS A 3 -7.80 13.47 -4.22
C LYS A 3 -7.32 12.30 -3.37
N ILE A 4 -6.03 12.02 -3.41
CA ILE A 4 -5.43 10.85 -2.75
C ILE A 4 -4.48 11.31 -1.65
N GLY A 5 -4.66 10.79 -0.44
CA GLY A 5 -3.65 10.91 0.62
C GLY A 5 -2.58 9.84 0.47
N TRP A 6 -1.32 10.21 0.25
CA TRP A 6 -0.24 9.24 0.06
C TRP A 6 0.51 8.98 1.37
N PHE A 7 0.36 7.80 1.96
CA PHE A 7 1.01 7.43 3.23
C PHE A 7 2.19 6.51 2.97
N THR A 8 3.36 6.86 3.50
CA THR A 8 4.56 6.02 3.33
C THR A 8 5.52 6.12 4.52
N THR A 9 6.25 5.04 4.79
CA THR A 9 7.45 5.09 5.65
C THR A 9 8.70 5.45 4.85
N ALA A 10 8.64 5.32 3.52
CA ALA A 10 9.73 5.69 2.62
C ALA A 10 11.08 5.09 3.05
N ARG A 11 11.07 3.83 3.50
CA ARG A 11 12.25 3.19 4.10
C ARG A 11 13.33 2.89 3.06
N GLY A 12 12.94 2.59 1.83
CA GLY A 12 13.81 2.01 0.81
C GLY A 12 13.33 2.24 -0.62
N PRO A 13 14.00 1.59 -1.59
CA PRO A 13 13.75 1.79 -3.01
C PRO A 13 12.34 1.38 -3.44
N GLY A 14 11.73 0.36 -2.81
CA GLY A 14 10.37 -0.06 -3.15
C GLY A 14 9.31 1.04 -2.93
N SER A 15 9.34 1.70 -1.77
CA SER A 15 8.45 2.84 -1.49
C SER A 15 8.68 4.04 -2.40
N LEU A 16 9.94 4.29 -2.80
CA LEU A 16 10.27 5.33 -3.76
C LEU A 16 9.75 4.97 -5.15
N ASN A 17 9.90 3.72 -5.59
CA ASN A 17 9.38 3.22 -6.85
C ASN A 17 7.86 3.38 -6.93
N LEU A 18 7.11 2.96 -5.90
CA LEU A 18 5.66 3.15 -5.85
C LEU A 18 5.25 4.62 -6.01
N TYR A 19 5.94 5.53 -5.31
CA TYR A 19 5.68 6.97 -5.40
C TYR A 19 6.02 7.51 -6.79
N ASN A 20 7.19 7.21 -7.33
CA ASN A 20 7.61 7.67 -8.66
C ASN A 20 6.68 7.15 -9.75
N THR A 21 6.27 5.88 -9.71
CA THR A 21 5.30 5.33 -10.66
C THR A 21 3.95 6.06 -10.56
N MET A 22 3.47 6.37 -9.35
CA MET A 22 2.24 7.16 -9.19
C MET A 22 2.36 8.54 -9.85
N ILE A 23 3.49 9.23 -9.62
CA ILE A 23 3.77 10.53 -10.23
C ILE A 23 3.81 10.44 -11.76
N GLU A 24 4.52 9.45 -12.33
CA GLU A 24 4.59 9.22 -13.77
C GLU A 24 3.21 8.93 -14.39
N ARG A 25 2.36 8.18 -13.69
CA ARG A 25 0.99 7.85 -14.12
C ARG A 25 0.08 9.08 -14.09
N MET A 26 0.26 9.99 -13.15
CA MET A 26 -0.44 11.28 -13.14
C MET A 26 0.07 12.21 -14.24
N ASP A 27 1.40 12.35 -14.39
CA ASP A 27 2.01 13.24 -15.39
C ASP A 27 1.66 12.85 -16.83
N SER A 28 1.54 11.54 -17.09
CA SER A 28 1.11 11.01 -18.39
C SER A 28 -0.40 11.11 -18.63
N GLY A 29 -1.20 11.46 -17.61
CA GLY A 29 -2.66 11.48 -17.67
C GLY A 29 -3.32 10.09 -17.62
N ASP A 30 -2.56 9.02 -17.40
CA ASP A 30 -3.09 7.65 -17.27
C ASP A 30 -3.95 7.48 -16.00
N ILE A 31 -3.59 8.21 -14.93
CA ILE A 31 -4.38 8.34 -13.70
C ILE A 31 -4.75 9.81 -13.51
N ASN A 32 -6.04 10.12 -13.68
CA ASN A 32 -6.59 11.46 -13.51
C ASN A 32 -6.93 11.74 -12.02
N ALA A 33 -5.89 11.88 -11.20
CA ALA A 33 -5.94 12.11 -9.75
C ALA A 33 -4.96 13.21 -9.31
N GLU A 34 -5.15 13.71 -8.09
CA GLU A 34 -4.21 14.61 -7.41
C GLU A 34 -3.76 13.98 -6.09
N LEU A 35 -2.49 14.16 -5.70
CA LEU A 35 -2.08 13.90 -4.32
C LEU A 35 -2.45 15.09 -3.45
N ALA A 36 -3.34 14.88 -2.48
CA ALA A 36 -3.72 15.89 -1.49
C ALA A 36 -2.56 16.23 -0.55
N PHE A 37 -1.77 15.22 -0.21
CA PHE A 37 -0.57 15.32 0.61
C PHE A 37 0.26 14.03 0.49
N VAL A 38 1.53 14.12 0.90
CA VAL A 38 2.38 12.98 1.24
C VAL A 38 2.63 12.97 2.75
N PHE A 39 2.23 11.90 3.41
CA PHE A 39 2.43 11.69 4.83
C PHE A 39 3.59 10.72 5.10
N ILE A 40 4.56 11.15 5.91
CA ILE A 40 5.74 10.36 6.30
C ILE A 40 5.77 10.20 7.81
N ASN A 41 5.71 8.94 8.27
CA ASN A 41 5.65 8.58 9.70
C ASN A 41 7.03 8.44 10.37
N ARG A 42 8.10 8.92 9.72
CA ARG A 42 9.49 8.77 10.15
C ARG A 42 10.23 10.07 9.92
N ASP A 43 11.34 10.22 10.65
CA ASP A 43 12.26 11.31 10.38
C ASP A 43 12.89 11.15 8.98
N ILE A 44 13.09 12.27 8.29
CA ILE A 44 13.78 12.31 7.00
C ILE A 44 15.27 12.07 7.19
N LYS A 45 15.83 12.50 8.33
CA LYS A 45 17.27 12.54 8.57
C LYS A 45 17.93 11.21 8.23
N ASP A 46 19.03 11.30 7.48
CA ASP A 46 19.87 10.18 7.06
C ASP A 46 19.16 9.12 6.19
N ASN A 47 18.04 9.45 5.54
CA ASN A 47 17.38 8.57 4.58
C ASN A 47 17.18 9.25 3.21
N VAL A 48 17.97 8.80 2.23
CA VAL A 48 17.97 9.36 0.85
C VAL A 48 16.61 9.22 0.15
N TYR A 49 15.90 8.11 0.38
CA TYR A 49 14.61 7.84 -0.26
C TYR A 49 13.52 8.77 0.26
N ARG A 50 13.51 9.06 1.58
CA ARG A 50 12.63 10.09 2.16
C ARG A 50 12.93 11.46 1.59
N ALA A 51 14.20 11.85 1.58
CA ALA A 51 14.60 13.15 1.05
C ALA A 51 14.19 13.31 -0.42
N GLU A 52 14.30 12.26 -1.23
CA GLU A 52 13.88 12.27 -2.63
C GLU A 52 12.37 12.46 -2.80
N ILE A 53 11.55 11.69 -2.05
CA ILE A 53 10.09 11.84 -2.08
C ILE A 53 9.68 13.24 -1.64
N VAL A 54 10.26 13.77 -0.56
CA VAL A 54 9.99 15.13 -0.06
C VAL A 54 10.34 16.17 -1.11
N ASN A 55 11.56 16.13 -1.65
CA ASN A 55 12.00 17.06 -2.69
C ASN A 55 11.11 17.01 -3.95
N SER A 56 10.67 15.81 -4.35
CA SER A 56 9.78 15.62 -5.49
C SER A 56 8.39 16.19 -5.22
N ALA A 57 7.82 15.95 -4.04
CA ALA A 57 6.52 16.48 -3.62
C ALA A 57 6.53 18.01 -3.53
N GLU A 58 7.53 18.59 -2.88
CA GLU A 58 7.67 20.04 -2.72
C GLU A 58 7.82 20.77 -4.06
N LYS A 59 8.62 20.24 -4.99
CA LYS A 59 8.75 20.78 -6.35
C LYS A 59 7.42 20.82 -7.12
N ARG A 60 6.49 19.94 -6.77
CA ARG A 60 5.14 19.84 -7.36
C ARG A 60 4.09 20.61 -6.57
N GLY A 61 4.46 21.27 -5.47
CA GLY A 61 3.53 21.95 -4.58
C GLY A 61 2.62 21.00 -3.79
N ILE A 62 2.99 19.72 -3.68
CA ILE A 62 2.24 18.73 -2.91
C ILE A 62 2.62 18.90 -1.42
N PRO A 63 1.65 19.12 -0.51
CA PRO A 63 1.93 19.23 0.92
C PRO A 63 2.62 17.99 1.47
N VAL A 64 3.73 18.19 2.19
CA VAL A 64 4.44 17.12 2.90
C VAL A 64 4.16 17.22 4.39
N ILE A 65 3.62 16.15 4.96
CA ILE A 65 3.25 16.06 6.37
C ILE A 65 4.15 15.04 7.04
N ILE A 66 4.90 15.48 8.05
CA ILE A 66 5.87 14.64 8.75
C ILE A 66 5.45 14.52 10.20
N LEU A 67 5.29 13.28 10.65
CA LEU A 67 5.00 12.95 12.05
C LEU A 67 5.87 11.75 12.46
N PRO A 68 7.11 11.96 12.92
CA PRO A 68 8.02 10.86 13.21
C PRO A 68 7.53 10.01 14.39
N SER A 69 7.21 8.74 14.12
CA SER A 69 6.76 7.75 15.11
C SER A 69 7.87 7.19 16.01
N ASP A 70 9.13 7.43 15.67
CA ASP A 70 10.28 6.92 16.43
C ASP A 70 10.49 7.63 17.76
N ASN A 71 10.20 8.93 17.75
CA ASN A 71 10.38 9.80 18.92
C ASN A 71 9.05 10.22 19.53
N PHE A 72 7.93 9.71 19.00
CA PHE A 72 6.61 9.97 19.55
C PHE A 72 6.42 9.14 20.82
N GLU A 73 6.39 9.79 21.98
CA GLU A 73 6.08 9.19 23.29
C GLU A 73 6.69 7.78 23.53
N PRO A 74 8.02 7.64 23.50
CA PRO A 74 8.69 6.33 23.55
C PRO A 74 8.39 5.56 24.85
N ALA A 75 8.21 6.27 25.97
CA ALA A 75 7.82 5.66 27.24
C ALA A 75 6.45 4.97 27.13
N LEU A 76 5.47 5.65 26.53
CA LEU A 76 4.12 5.11 26.33
C LEU A 76 4.12 3.95 25.35
N LYS A 77 4.89 4.04 24.25
CA LYS A 77 5.04 2.95 23.28
C LYS A 77 5.51 1.65 23.93
N LYS A 78 6.42 1.76 24.90
CA LYS A 78 6.98 0.63 25.65
C LYS A 78 6.01 0.09 26.70
N SER A 79 5.26 0.95 27.38
CA SER A 79 4.35 0.53 28.47
C SER A 79 2.98 0.09 27.98
N ASN A 80 2.43 0.75 26.95
CA ASN A 80 1.09 0.49 26.41
C ASN A 80 1.03 0.84 24.91
N LEU A 81 1.36 -0.16 24.07
CA LEU A 81 1.39 0.01 22.62
C LEU A 81 0.02 0.38 22.01
N SER A 82 -1.07 -0.11 22.59
CA SER A 82 -2.43 0.18 22.10
C SER A 82 -2.79 1.64 22.33
N GLU A 83 -2.55 2.15 23.54
CA GLU A 83 -2.80 3.56 23.86
C GLU A 83 -1.87 4.49 23.06
N TRP A 84 -0.61 4.08 22.89
CA TRP A 84 0.32 4.80 22.01
C TRP A 84 -0.20 4.91 20.58
N ARG A 85 -0.72 3.82 20.00
CA ARG A 85 -1.31 3.83 18.64
C ARG A 85 -2.48 4.79 18.54
N ASN A 86 -3.40 4.75 19.51
CA ASN A 86 -4.56 5.65 19.54
C ASN A 86 -4.13 7.12 19.57
N LYS A 87 -3.13 7.45 20.41
CA LYS A 87 -2.62 8.82 20.55
C LYS A 87 -1.85 9.30 19.33
N TYR A 88 -1.05 8.41 18.72
CA TYR A 88 -0.38 8.71 17.47
C TYR A 88 -1.38 8.91 16.33
N GLY A 89 -2.40 8.06 16.26
CA GLY A 89 -3.51 8.14 15.32
C GLY A 89 -4.30 9.44 15.45
N GLU A 90 -4.63 9.87 16.66
CA GLU A 90 -5.25 11.17 16.92
C GLU A 90 -4.40 12.32 16.37
N LYS A 91 -3.10 12.35 16.66
CA LYS A 91 -2.17 13.37 16.13
C LYS A 91 -1.98 13.32 14.63
N LEU A 92 -2.05 12.14 14.04
CA LEU A 92 -2.06 11.97 12.60
C LEU A 92 -3.32 12.62 12.01
N ARG A 93 -4.50 12.29 12.54
CA ARG A 93 -5.78 12.86 12.09
C ARG A 93 -5.80 14.38 12.21
N GLU A 94 -5.38 14.94 13.36
CA GLU A 94 -5.26 16.40 13.53
C GLU A 94 -4.43 17.07 12.43
N LYS A 95 -3.37 16.42 11.94
CA LYS A 95 -2.50 16.97 10.89
C LYS A 95 -3.09 16.85 9.48
N ILE A 96 -3.88 15.81 9.22
CA ILE A 96 -4.42 15.56 7.88
C ILE A 96 -5.85 16.08 7.70
N ASP A 97 -6.58 16.37 8.78
CA ASP A 97 -8.00 16.76 8.77
C ASP A 97 -8.28 18.03 7.93
N CYS A 98 -7.30 18.92 7.76
CA CYS A 98 -7.44 20.10 6.90
C CYS A 98 -7.28 19.81 5.40
N TYR A 99 -6.86 18.60 5.02
CA TYR A 99 -6.71 18.17 3.65
C TYR A 99 -7.84 17.22 3.26
N HIS A 100 -8.64 17.61 2.27
CA HIS A 100 -9.64 16.72 1.71
C HIS A 100 -8.96 15.62 0.88
N MET A 101 -9.21 14.36 1.22
CA MET A 101 -8.89 13.19 0.41
C MET A 101 -10.14 12.33 0.22
N ASP A 102 -10.32 11.79 -0.98
CA ASP A 102 -11.34 10.79 -1.30
C ASP A 102 -10.98 9.42 -0.72
N PHE A 103 -9.69 9.06 -0.74
CA PHE A 103 -9.13 7.88 -0.09
C PHE A 103 -7.62 8.03 0.13
N GLY A 104 -7.07 7.26 1.07
CA GLY A 104 -5.64 7.18 1.33
C GLY A 104 -5.02 5.90 0.78
N VAL A 105 -3.76 5.99 0.35
CA VAL A 105 -2.97 4.86 -0.14
C VAL A 105 -1.78 4.63 0.80
N LEU A 106 -1.67 3.44 1.36
CA LEU A 106 -0.54 3.00 2.17
C LEU A 106 0.48 2.31 1.25
N ALA A 107 1.46 3.09 0.78
CA ALA A 107 2.52 2.64 -0.11
C ALA A 107 3.82 2.45 0.69
N GLY A 108 3.99 1.25 1.26
CA GLY A 108 5.11 0.97 2.15
C GLY A 108 5.00 1.72 3.48
N TYR A 109 3.79 1.87 4.00
CA TYR A 109 3.53 2.41 5.35
C TYR A 109 3.67 1.31 6.40
N MET A 110 4.63 1.46 7.31
CA MET A 110 5.08 0.40 8.22
C MET A 110 4.57 0.59 9.66
N LEU A 111 3.39 1.17 9.83
CA LEU A 111 2.70 1.25 11.12
C LEU A 111 1.27 0.75 10.98
N ILE A 112 0.77 0.19 12.08
CA ILE A 112 -0.63 -0.17 12.24
C ILE A 112 -1.38 1.11 12.66
N PHE A 113 -2.38 1.49 11.88
CA PHE A 113 -3.31 2.56 12.23
C PHE A 113 -4.19 2.16 13.41
N ASP A 114 -4.69 3.16 14.15
CA ASP A 114 -5.74 2.93 15.14
C ASP A 114 -7.12 2.80 14.46
N ASP A 115 -8.04 2.13 15.14
CA ASP A 115 -9.38 1.82 14.64
C ASP A 115 -10.12 3.08 14.17
N ALA A 116 -10.01 4.19 14.92
CA ALA A 116 -10.71 5.42 14.57
C ALA A 116 -10.19 6.04 13.27
N THR A 117 -8.91 5.86 12.93
CA THR A 117 -8.38 6.29 11.62
C THR A 117 -8.90 5.40 10.49
N CYS A 118 -8.89 4.08 10.67
CA CYS A 118 -9.43 3.14 9.68
C CYS A 118 -10.94 3.35 9.42
N ILE A 119 -11.71 3.71 10.46
CA ILE A 119 -13.15 3.96 10.33
C ILE A 119 -13.41 5.33 9.67
N LYS A 120 -12.65 6.37 10.04
CA LYS A 120 -12.87 7.73 9.56
C LYS A 120 -12.49 7.90 8.08
N TYR A 121 -11.45 7.21 7.64
CA TYR A 121 -10.87 7.40 6.32
C TYR A 121 -10.88 6.10 5.52
N PRO A 122 -11.35 6.10 4.27
CA PRO A 122 -11.14 4.97 3.38
C PRO A 122 -9.66 4.90 3.03
N LEU A 123 -8.98 3.89 3.56
CA LEU A 123 -7.55 3.66 3.36
C LEU A 123 -7.38 2.33 2.64
N ILE A 124 -6.49 2.29 1.65
CA ILE A 124 -6.14 1.08 0.91
C ILE A 124 -4.67 0.75 1.13
N ASN A 125 -4.34 -0.53 1.24
CA ASN A 125 -2.99 -1.00 1.50
C ASN A 125 -2.59 -2.06 0.48
N LEU A 126 -1.34 -1.99 0.02
CA LEU A 126 -0.70 -3.05 -0.75
C LEU A 126 -0.06 -4.05 0.22
N HIS A 127 -0.49 -5.31 0.14
CA HIS A 127 -0.02 -6.39 1.01
C HIS A 127 0.64 -7.51 0.17
N PRO A 128 1.83 -7.99 0.54
CA PRO A 128 2.56 -9.04 -0.16
C PRO A 128 2.01 -10.43 0.16
N ALA A 129 0.74 -10.66 -0.14
CA ALA A 129 0.12 -11.98 -0.12
C ALA A 129 -1.13 -12.02 -1.00
N LEU A 130 -1.53 -13.22 -1.39
CA LEU A 130 -2.84 -13.44 -1.97
C LEU A 130 -3.94 -13.33 -0.89
N PRO A 131 -5.18 -12.99 -1.27
CA PRO A 131 -6.31 -12.94 -0.35
C PRO A 131 -6.45 -14.24 0.47
N ASP A 132 -6.76 -14.10 1.76
CA ASP A 132 -6.99 -15.20 2.70
C ASP A 132 -5.83 -16.20 2.93
N THR A 133 -4.61 -15.88 2.47
CA THR A 133 -3.43 -16.77 2.62
C THR A 133 -2.55 -16.41 3.80
N TYR A 134 -1.70 -15.38 3.66
CA TYR A 134 -0.63 -15.06 4.59
C TYR A 134 -0.74 -13.65 5.16
N LYS A 135 -0.19 -13.49 6.37
CA LYS A 135 -0.04 -12.20 7.06
C LYS A 135 1.42 -11.99 7.47
N GLY A 136 1.81 -10.74 7.62
CA GLY A 136 3.17 -10.37 8.02
C GLY A 136 4.00 -9.81 6.88
N THR A 137 5.33 -9.93 6.99
CA THR A 137 6.26 -9.31 6.05
C THR A 137 6.54 -10.21 4.85
N TRP A 138 6.86 -9.63 3.68
CA TRP A 138 7.22 -10.41 2.49
C TRP A 138 8.32 -11.45 2.77
N MET A 139 9.28 -11.14 3.66
CA MET A 139 10.40 -12.02 3.97
C MET A 139 9.96 -13.30 4.67
N GLU A 140 8.99 -13.19 5.59
CA GLU A 140 8.40 -14.34 6.26
C GLU A 140 7.51 -15.13 5.30
N ILE A 141 6.72 -14.42 4.48
CA ILE A 141 5.72 -15.01 3.59
C ILE A 141 6.37 -15.77 2.45
N VAL A 142 7.32 -15.17 1.72
CA VAL A 142 7.98 -15.84 0.58
C VAL A 142 8.73 -17.10 1.03
N GLY A 143 9.31 -17.10 2.23
CA GLY A 143 9.90 -18.30 2.81
C GLY A 143 8.88 -19.43 2.98
N GLN A 144 7.70 -19.11 3.53
CA GLN A 144 6.62 -20.08 3.71
C GLN A 144 6.06 -20.59 2.38
N VAL A 145 5.91 -19.72 1.38
CA VAL A 145 5.46 -20.08 0.02
C VAL A 145 6.39 -21.14 -0.60
N ILE A 146 7.71 -20.94 -0.47
CA ILE A 146 8.70 -21.91 -0.94
C ILE A 146 8.66 -23.21 -0.14
N ASP A 147 8.58 -23.13 1.19
CA ASP A 147 8.58 -24.31 2.07
C ASP A 147 7.31 -25.16 1.89
N ASN A 148 6.17 -24.54 1.66
CA ASN A 148 4.89 -25.21 1.42
C ASN A 148 4.72 -25.71 -0.02
N SER A 149 5.59 -25.27 -0.95
CA SER A 149 5.46 -25.56 -2.38
C SER A 149 4.12 -25.08 -2.95
N ASP A 150 3.70 -23.87 -2.58
CA ASP A 150 2.46 -23.26 -3.08
C ASP A 150 2.48 -23.17 -4.62
N GLU A 151 1.35 -23.46 -5.25
CA GLU A 151 1.23 -23.40 -6.71
C GLU A 151 1.32 -21.96 -7.25
N SER A 152 0.79 -21.00 -6.49
CA SER A 152 0.68 -19.60 -6.87
C SER A 152 0.99 -18.66 -5.72
N TYR A 153 1.55 -17.50 -6.04
CA TYR A 153 1.82 -16.42 -5.09
C TYR A 153 1.54 -15.07 -5.76
N GLY A 154 1.55 -14.00 -4.97
CA GLY A 154 1.33 -12.65 -5.46
C GLY A 154 0.97 -11.67 -4.34
N SER A 155 0.32 -10.58 -4.71
CA SER A 155 0.00 -9.48 -3.80
C SER A 155 -1.45 -9.05 -3.94
N MET A 156 -1.98 -8.41 -2.91
CA MET A 156 -3.33 -7.85 -2.91
C MET A 156 -3.32 -6.37 -2.54
N VAL A 157 -4.29 -5.63 -3.07
CA VAL A 157 -4.65 -4.31 -2.55
C VAL A 157 -5.98 -4.47 -1.82
N HIS A 158 -6.03 -4.10 -0.55
CA HIS A 158 -7.20 -4.29 0.30
C HIS A 158 -7.52 -3.02 1.08
N ILE A 159 -8.75 -2.92 1.55
CA ILE A 159 -9.19 -1.85 2.44
C ILE A 159 -8.56 -2.05 3.82
N CYS A 160 -8.07 -1.00 4.46
CA CYS A 160 -7.64 -1.07 5.85
C CYS A 160 -8.87 -1.17 6.76
N SER A 161 -8.83 -2.07 7.73
CA SER A 161 -9.88 -2.23 8.74
C SER A 161 -9.26 -2.20 10.14
N PRO A 162 -10.07 -2.07 11.21
CA PRO A 162 -9.62 -2.29 12.58
C PRO A 162 -8.94 -3.66 12.78
N GLU A 163 -9.38 -4.69 12.06
CA GLU A 163 -8.69 -5.97 12.03
C GLU A 163 -7.54 -5.94 10.99
N LEU A 164 -6.33 -6.27 11.44
CA LEU A 164 -5.12 -6.22 10.62
C LEU A 164 -5.19 -7.18 9.42
N ASP A 165 -4.95 -6.62 8.23
CA ASP A 165 -4.90 -7.30 6.93
C ASP A 165 -6.18 -8.10 6.63
N ARG A 166 -7.34 -7.55 7.00
CA ARG A 166 -8.65 -8.23 6.95
C ARG A 166 -9.79 -7.43 6.32
N GLY A 167 -9.54 -6.21 5.86
CA GLY A 167 -10.56 -5.50 5.10
C GLY A 167 -10.73 -6.09 3.71
N ASP A 168 -11.85 -5.75 3.07
CA ASP A 168 -12.21 -6.32 1.76
C ASP A 168 -11.08 -6.11 0.74
N THR A 169 -10.74 -7.18 0.03
CA THR A 169 -9.78 -7.12 -1.08
C THR A 169 -10.39 -6.33 -2.23
N ILE A 170 -9.67 -5.35 -2.76
CA ILE A 170 -10.06 -4.52 -3.90
C ILE A 170 -9.68 -5.18 -5.20
N ALA A 171 -8.43 -5.64 -5.28
CA ALA A 171 -7.88 -6.33 -6.42
C ALA A 171 -6.67 -7.12 -5.96
N TYR A 172 -6.30 -8.15 -6.72
CA TYR A 172 -5.09 -8.92 -6.46
C TYR A 172 -4.39 -9.29 -7.74
N ASP A 173 -3.16 -9.72 -7.58
CA ASP A 173 -2.32 -10.23 -8.64
C ASP A 173 -1.77 -11.60 -8.23
N SER A 174 -1.64 -12.50 -9.19
CA SER A 174 -1.17 -13.86 -8.96
C SER A 174 -0.28 -14.33 -10.10
N PHE A 175 0.75 -15.10 -9.76
CA PHE A 175 1.65 -15.76 -10.70
C PHE A 175 2.03 -17.17 -10.20
N PRO A 176 2.36 -18.10 -11.13
CA PRO A 176 2.78 -19.45 -10.75
C PRO A 176 4.17 -19.43 -10.10
N VAL A 177 4.32 -20.10 -8.95
CA VAL A 177 5.57 -20.07 -8.17
C VAL A 177 6.66 -20.92 -8.83
N ALA A 178 6.34 -22.16 -9.23
CA ALA A 178 7.33 -23.11 -9.73
C ALA A 178 8.22 -22.58 -10.89
N PRO A 179 7.67 -22.00 -11.98
CA PRO A 179 8.50 -21.50 -13.07
C PRO A 179 9.33 -20.26 -12.69
N VAL A 180 8.89 -19.49 -11.70
CA VAL A 180 9.59 -18.30 -11.20
C VAL A 180 10.71 -18.68 -10.25
N ALA A 181 10.42 -19.58 -9.29
CA ALA A 181 11.37 -20.03 -8.29
C ALA A 181 12.56 -20.75 -8.93
N GLY A 182 12.32 -21.58 -9.96
CA GLY A 182 13.33 -22.42 -10.59
C GLY A 182 13.74 -23.61 -9.72
N ASP A 183 14.88 -24.22 -10.04
CA ASP A 183 15.40 -25.45 -9.41
C ASP A 183 16.61 -25.22 -8.48
N GLY A 184 16.96 -23.94 -8.22
CA GLY A 184 18.10 -23.55 -7.38
C GLY A 184 17.93 -23.84 -5.89
N SER A 185 18.87 -23.32 -5.10
CA SER A 185 18.81 -23.36 -3.64
C SER A 185 17.58 -22.63 -3.09
N ARG A 186 17.20 -22.92 -1.84
CA ARG A 186 16.06 -22.26 -1.19
C ARG A 186 16.18 -20.73 -1.21
N ASP A 187 17.37 -20.20 -0.95
CA ASP A 187 17.59 -18.77 -0.92
C ASP A 187 17.49 -18.13 -2.32
N GLU A 188 17.98 -18.81 -3.36
CA GLU A 188 17.79 -18.38 -4.75
C GLU A 188 16.30 -18.37 -5.13
N LYS A 189 15.55 -19.40 -4.74
CA LYS A 189 14.10 -19.46 -4.97
C LYS A 189 13.37 -18.29 -4.31
N ILE A 190 13.69 -17.99 -3.05
CA ILE A 190 13.12 -16.85 -2.32
C ILE A 190 13.43 -15.53 -3.04
N GLN A 191 14.68 -15.35 -3.48
CA GLN A 191 15.08 -14.13 -4.19
C GLN A 191 14.34 -13.99 -5.53
N ASN A 192 14.22 -15.06 -6.30
CA ASN A 192 13.50 -15.06 -7.58
C ASN A 192 12.02 -14.73 -7.40
N VAL A 193 11.35 -15.38 -6.45
CA VAL A 193 9.92 -15.14 -6.16
C VAL A 193 9.71 -13.72 -5.64
N ARG A 194 10.58 -13.20 -4.77
CA ARG A 194 10.47 -11.80 -4.31
C ARG A 194 10.73 -10.79 -5.43
N ALA A 195 11.65 -11.07 -6.34
CA ALA A 195 11.92 -10.20 -7.49
C ALA A 195 10.70 -10.12 -8.42
N GLU A 196 10.06 -11.26 -8.68
CA GLU A 196 8.81 -11.36 -9.43
C GLU A 196 7.66 -10.60 -8.75
N GLU A 197 7.48 -10.79 -7.45
CA GLU A 197 6.46 -10.06 -6.69
C GLU A 197 6.73 -8.53 -6.74
N SER A 198 7.97 -8.11 -6.46
CA SER A 198 8.33 -6.69 -6.38
C SER A 198 8.12 -5.95 -7.71
N ARG A 199 8.37 -6.59 -8.86
CA ARG A 199 8.14 -5.95 -10.17
C ARG A 199 6.65 -5.83 -10.52
N ARG A 200 5.79 -6.59 -9.85
CA ARG A 200 4.33 -6.61 -10.06
C ARG A 200 3.56 -5.71 -9.08
N GLU A 201 4.12 -5.44 -7.91
CA GLU A 201 3.55 -4.58 -6.85
C GLU A 201 3.13 -3.19 -7.35
N ALA A 202 4.01 -2.48 -8.07
CA ALA A 202 3.69 -1.14 -8.58
C ALA A 202 2.59 -1.17 -9.66
N PRO A 203 2.66 -2.00 -10.72
CA PRO A 203 1.55 -2.18 -11.65
C PRO A 203 0.21 -2.50 -10.98
N LEU A 204 0.19 -3.42 -10.01
CA LEU A 204 -1.03 -3.76 -9.27
C LEU A 204 -1.62 -2.55 -8.55
N LEU A 205 -0.80 -1.82 -7.79
CA LEU A 205 -1.26 -0.65 -7.05
C LEU A 205 -1.79 0.44 -7.99
N MET A 206 -1.10 0.71 -9.10
CA MET A 206 -1.51 1.73 -10.06
C MET A 206 -2.82 1.38 -10.78
N GLU A 207 -2.97 0.13 -11.22
CA GLU A 207 -4.23 -0.31 -11.85
C GLU A 207 -5.39 -0.26 -10.86
N THR A 208 -5.16 -0.63 -9.61
CA THR A 208 -6.19 -0.54 -8.56
C THR A 208 -6.60 0.91 -8.31
N ILE A 209 -5.63 1.83 -8.19
CA ILE A 209 -5.90 3.26 -8.05
C ILE A 209 -6.68 3.77 -9.27
N LYS A 210 -6.28 3.38 -10.48
CA LYS A 210 -6.95 3.78 -11.72
C LYS A 210 -8.42 3.34 -11.76
N MET A 211 -8.70 2.11 -11.34
CA MET A 211 -10.08 1.59 -11.24
C MET A 211 -10.94 2.42 -10.27
N LEU A 212 -10.38 2.79 -9.11
CA LEU A 212 -11.05 3.64 -8.12
C LEU A 212 -11.26 5.08 -8.64
N VAL A 213 -10.26 5.63 -9.33
CA VAL A 213 -10.30 6.99 -9.88
C VAL A 213 -11.30 7.12 -11.02
N ASN A 214 -11.37 6.11 -11.89
CA ASN A 214 -12.28 6.07 -13.03
C ASN A 214 -13.71 5.66 -12.67
N GLY A 215 -13.95 5.22 -11.42
CA GLY A 215 -15.25 4.73 -10.98
C GLY A 215 -15.61 3.36 -11.55
N GLU A 216 -14.62 2.56 -11.97
CA GLU A 216 -14.83 1.13 -12.27
C GLU A 216 -15.21 0.36 -11.00
N ILE A 217 -14.69 0.81 -9.85
CA ILE A 217 -15.07 0.35 -8.52
C ILE A 217 -15.19 1.58 -7.61
N SER A 218 -16.11 1.54 -6.65
CA SER A 218 -16.22 2.56 -5.61
C SER A 218 -16.14 1.95 -4.20
N LEU A 219 -15.57 2.73 -3.29
CA LEU A 219 -15.44 2.41 -1.86
C LEU A 219 -16.52 3.14 -1.08
N LYS A 220 -17.35 2.39 -0.35
CA LYS A 220 -18.37 2.97 0.52
C LYS A 220 -18.57 2.10 1.76
N ASP A 221 -18.54 2.73 2.94
CA ASP A 221 -18.77 2.06 4.23
C ASP A 221 -17.90 0.80 4.43
N GLY A 222 -16.65 0.84 3.95
CA GLY A 222 -15.70 -0.28 4.05
C GLY A 222 -15.92 -1.41 3.03
N HIS A 223 -16.80 -1.22 2.05
CA HIS A 223 -17.15 -2.22 1.04
C HIS A 223 -16.99 -1.70 -0.38
N LEU A 224 -16.92 -2.64 -1.33
CA LEU A 224 -16.76 -2.37 -2.76
C LEU A 224 -18.09 -2.45 -3.49
N TYR A 225 -18.26 -1.54 -4.43
CA TYR A 225 -19.44 -1.47 -5.28
C TYR A 225 -19.04 -1.27 -6.74
N ASP A 226 -19.79 -1.92 -7.63
CA ASP A 226 -19.67 -1.76 -9.08
C ASP A 226 -20.25 -0.40 -9.55
N PRO A 227 -20.11 -0.04 -10.84
CA PRO A 227 -20.64 1.21 -11.37
C PRO A 227 -22.17 1.35 -11.27
N GLU A 228 -22.90 0.24 -11.16
CA GLU A 228 -24.34 0.21 -10.95
C GLU A 228 -24.74 0.35 -9.46
N GLY A 229 -23.76 0.40 -8.55
CA GLY A 229 -23.97 0.53 -7.11
C GLY A 229 -24.33 -0.79 -6.41
N ARG A 230 -24.07 -1.94 -7.04
CA ARG A 230 -24.23 -3.26 -6.42
C ARG A 230 -22.98 -3.63 -5.66
N ARG A 231 -23.15 -4.19 -4.47
CA ARG A 231 -22.04 -4.68 -3.65
C ARG A 231 -21.30 -5.80 -4.39
N MET A 232 -19.98 -5.71 -4.43
CA MET A 232 -19.13 -6.74 -5.01
C MET A 232 -18.85 -7.82 -3.98
N GLU A 233 -19.14 -9.07 -4.32
CA GLU A 233 -18.82 -10.26 -3.51
C GLU A 233 -17.50 -10.92 -3.95
N THR A 234 -16.97 -10.51 -5.09
CA THR A 234 -15.72 -11.02 -5.68
C THR A 234 -14.81 -9.87 -6.04
N TYR A 235 -13.51 -10.08 -5.90
CA TYR A 235 -12.48 -9.12 -6.27
C TYR A 235 -11.76 -9.56 -7.55
N PRO A 236 -11.46 -8.64 -8.48
CA PRO A 236 -10.82 -8.98 -9.74
C PRO A 236 -9.35 -9.39 -9.56
N CYS A 237 -8.95 -10.44 -10.28
CA CYS A 237 -7.55 -10.76 -10.54
C CYS A 237 -7.04 -9.88 -11.68
N LEU A 238 -5.97 -9.12 -11.45
CA LEU A 238 -5.38 -8.21 -12.43
C LEU A 238 -4.15 -8.81 -13.15
N ALA A 239 -3.89 -10.11 -12.99
CA ALA A 239 -2.69 -10.76 -13.53
C ALA A 239 -2.49 -10.52 -15.03
N ASP A 240 -3.54 -10.62 -15.85
CA ASP A 240 -3.46 -10.35 -17.30
C ASP A 240 -3.14 -8.88 -17.60
N ARG A 241 -3.76 -7.95 -16.87
CA ARG A 241 -3.47 -6.50 -17.01
C ARG A 241 -2.02 -6.21 -16.65
N ILE A 242 -1.51 -6.82 -15.58
CA ILE A 242 -0.15 -6.62 -15.09
C ILE A 242 0.88 -7.25 -16.02
N ASN A 243 0.63 -8.46 -16.52
CA ASN A 243 1.46 -9.13 -17.52
C ASN A 243 1.69 -8.24 -18.76
N SER A 244 0.65 -7.52 -19.22
CA SER A 244 0.78 -6.61 -20.37
C SER A 244 1.68 -5.37 -20.13
N LYS A 245 2.01 -5.06 -18.88
CA LYS A 245 2.80 -3.87 -18.50
C LYS A 245 4.23 -4.19 -18.09
N ILE A 246 4.52 -5.45 -17.76
CA ILE A 246 5.83 -5.90 -17.27
C ILE A 246 6.62 -6.70 -18.32
N ASN A 247 6.01 -6.96 -19.48
CA ASN A 247 6.60 -7.66 -20.62
C ASN A 247 7.07 -6.67 -21.70
#